data_AF-A0AAJ8N343-F1
#
_entry.id   AF-A0AAJ8N343-F1
#
_cell.length_a   1.000
_cell.length_b   1.000
_cell.length_c   1.000
_cell.angle_alpha   90.00
_cell.angle_beta   90.00
_cell.angle_gamma   90.00
#
_symmetry.space_group_name_H-M   'P 1'
#
loop_
_entity.id
_entity.type
_entity.pdbx_description
1 polymer ?
#
loop_
_entity_poly.entity_id
_entity_poly.type
_entity_poly.pdbx_seq_one_letter_code
_entity_poly.pdbx_strand_id
1 'polypeptide(L)'
;MSTATDIVSYKIMEKVYNNVPTKELLQQTTELLYEKISWVEWCGIYCLHSKDFLAVSNQKNPSSPSDKDVTAFEIPSPSRKAPAAVLCVRHLEPLSHGTQQELTTLAQALGEGDLC
;
A
#
# COMPACT_ATOMS: atom_id res chain seq x y z
N MET A 1 -0.93 10.96 -19.34
CA MET A 1 -0.23 11.62 -18.21
C MET A 1 -0.10 10.55 -17.15
N SER A 2 1.14 10.19 -16.83
CA SER A 2 1.50 8.97 -16.11
C SER A 2 2.78 9.28 -15.34
N THR A 3 2.67 9.84 -14.12
CA THR A 3 3.84 10.50 -13.51
C THR A 3 4.13 10.18 -12.05
N ALA A 4 3.18 9.67 -11.24
CA ALA A 4 3.48 9.29 -9.85
C ALA A 4 3.32 7.78 -9.63
N THR A 5 2.15 7.26 -9.99
CA THR A 5 1.81 5.84 -9.84
C THR A 5 2.70 4.95 -10.70
N ASP A 6 3.00 5.35 -11.95
CA ASP A 6 3.90 4.58 -12.82
C ASP A 6 5.33 4.49 -12.29
N ILE A 7 5.82 5.55 -11.63
CA ILE A 7 7.15 5.55 -11.01
C ILE A 7 7.19 4.61 -9.80
N VAL A 8 6.11 4.59 -9.01
CA VAL A 8 5.99 3.69 -7.86
C VAL A 8 5.88 2.24 -8.36
N SER A 9 5.05 1.97 -9.36
CA SER A 9 4.92 0.65 -9.98
C SER A 9 6.25 0.15 -10.55
N TYR A 10 7.01 1.00 -11.25
CA TYR A 10 8.31 0.62 -11.81
C TYR A 10 9.32 0.28 -10.71
N LYS A 11 9.37 1.08 -9.63
CA LYS A 11 10.25 0.83 -8.48
C LYS A 11 9.86 -0.41 -7.68
N ILE A 12 8.57 -0.75 -7.63
CA ILE A 12 8.09 -1.99 -7.00
C ILE A 12 8.53 -3.18 -7.86
N MET A 13 8.32 -3.13 -9.18
CA MET A 13 8.77 -4.19 -10.10
C MET A 13 10.29 -4.42 -10.06
N GLU A 14 11.09 -3.35 -10.03
CA GLU A 14 12.55 -3.42 -9.89
C GLU A 14 12.97 -4.15 -8.59
N LYS A 15 12.21 -3.98 -7.50
CA LYS A 15 12.54 -4.56 -6.19
C LYS A 15 12.06 -5.99 -6.00
N VAL A 16 10.92 -6.34 -6.59
CA VAL A 16 10.47 -7.74 -6.75
C VAL A 16 11.52 -8.51 -7.54
N TYR A 17 12.06 -7.91 -8.61
CA TYR A 17 13.13 -8.52 -9.41
C TYR A 17 14.45 -8.67 -8.64
N ASN A 18 14.74 -7.77 -7.69
CA ASN A 18 15.99 -7.75 -6.93
C ASN A 18 15.96 -8.54 -5.60
N ASN A 19 14.93 -9.37 -5.32
CA ASN A 19 14.80 -10.13 -4.06
C ASN A 19 14.89 -9.24 -2.79
N VAL A 20 14.39 -8.00 -2.87
CA VAL A 20 14.33 -7.15 -1.68
C VAL A 20 13.40 -7.83 -0.66
N PRO A 21 13.80 -7.94 0.63
CA PRO A 21 12.95 -8.52 1.66
C PRO A 21 11.56 -7.87 1.63
N THR A 22 10.51 -8.67 1.59
CA THR A 22 9.12 -8.20 1.43
C THR A 22 8.79 -7.05 2.37
N LYS A 23 9.23 -7.13 3.64
CA LYS A 23 9.04 -6.07 4.64
C LYS A 23 9.64 -4.72 4.25
N GLU A 24 10.84 -4.71 3.66
CA GLU A 24 11.49 -3.47 3.18
C GLU A 24 10.76 -2.90 1.97
N LEU A 25 10.28 -3.75 1.08
CA LEU A 25 9.48 -3.33 -0.07
C LEU A 25 8.19 -2.63 0.40
N LEU A 26 7.45 -3.24 1.33
CA LEU A 26 6.23 -2.66 1.89
C LEU A 26 6.48 -1.31 2.56
N GLN A 27 7.57 -1.21 3.35
CA GLN A 27 7.94 0.03 4.02
C GLN A 27 8.29 1.13 3.03
N GLN A 28 9.05 0.81 1.99
CA GLN A 28 9.39 1.79 0.96
C GLN A 28 8.18 2.19 0.12
N THR A 29 7.22 1.28 -0.10
CA THR A 29 5.97 1.63 -0.79
C THR A 29 5.15 2.63 0.01
N THR A 30 4.97 2.42 1.32
CA THR A 30 4.21 3.37 2.15
C THR A 30 4.90 4.73 2.24
N GLU A 31 6.23 4.75 2.40
CA GLU A 31 7.04 5.98 2.38
C GLU A 31 6.94 6.72 1.04
N LEU A 32 7.08 6.01 -0.09
CA LEU A 32 7.00 6.63 -1.42
C LEU A 32 5.60 7.19 -1.72
N LEU A 33 4.54 6.49 -1.33
CA LEU A 33 3.18 6.98 -1.48
C LEU A 33 2.99 8.28 -0.69
N TYR A 34 3.50 8.34 0.55
CA TYR A 34 3.44 9.54 1.37
C TYR A 34 4.29 10.70 0.83
N GLU A 35 5.52 10.42 0.38
CA GLU A 35 6.44 11.47 -0.09
C GLU A 35 6.07 12.02 -1.48
N LYS A 36 5.54 11.18 -2.37
CA LYS A 36 5.31 11.55 -3.78
C LYS A 36 3.90 12.02 -4.06
N ILE A 37 2.95 11.75 -3.18
CA ILE A 37 1.54 12.04 -3.40
C ILE A 37 1.06 13.06 -2.37
N SER A 38 0.92 14.31 -2.81
CA SER A 38 0.62 15.45 -1.93
C SER A 38 -0.71 15.37 -1.18
N TRP A 39 -1.67 14.57 -1.67
CA TRP A 39 -2.96 14.37 -1.03
C TRP A 39 -2.98 13.20 -0.03
N VAL A 40 -1.89 12.42 0.06
CA VAL A 40 -1.75 11.33 1.04
C VAL A 40 -1.21 11.90 2.35
N GLU A 41 -2.00 11.84 3.41
CA GLU A 41 -1.53 12.26 4.75
C GLU A 41 -0.86 11.13 5.51
N TRP A 42 -1.24 9.89 5.21
CA TRP A 42 -0.72 8.71 5.86
C TRP A 42 -0.97 7.47 5.02
N CYS A 43 -0.04 6.53 5.04
CA CYS A 43 -0.19 5.24 4.38
C CYS A 43 0.35 4.12 5.27
N GLY A 44 -0.34 2.99 5.32
CA GLY A 44 0.08 1.82 6.07
C GLY A 44 -0.38 0.53 5.44
N ILE A 45 0.31 -0.56 5.71
CA ILE A 45 -0.07 -1.91 5.27
C ILE A 45 -0.35 -2.74 6.51
N TYR A 46 -1.59 -3.19 6.64
CA TYR A 46 -2.08 -3.92 7.80
C TYR A 46 -2.29 -5.40 7.45
N CYS A 47 -1.64 -6.33 8.17
CA CYS A 47 -1.86 -7.76 7.97
C CYS A 47 -3.08 -8.21 8.77
N LEU A 48 -4.06 -8.79 8.07
CA LEU A 48 -5.32 -9.23 8.66
C LEU A 48 -5.14 -10.44 9.58
N HIS A 49 -4.08 -11.23 9.36
CA HIS A 49 -3.78 -12.42 10.14
C HIS A 49 -3.14 -12.09 11.50
N SER A 50 -2.06 -11.30 11.49
CA SER A 50 -1.34 -10.90 12.70
C SER A 50 -2.03 -9.76 13.46
N LYS A 51 -2.99 -9.08 12.81
CA LYS A 51 -3.66 -7.89 13.33
C LYS A 51 -2.70 -6.74 13.65
N ASP A 52 -1.63 -6.61 12.88
CA ASP A 52 -0.59 -5.61 13.07
C ASP A 52 -0.18 -4.95 11.75
N PHE A 53 0.42 -3.77 11.84
CA PHE A 53 0.99 -3.07 10.68
C PHE A 53 2.33 -3.70 10.27
N LEU A 54 2.40 -4.15 9.02
CA LEU A 54 3.65 -4.60 8.41
C LEU A 54 4.55 -3.42 8.04
N ALA A 55 3.95 -2.28 7.69
CA ALA A 55 4.65 -1.07 7.26
C ALA A 55 3.79 0.18 7.45
N VAL A 56 4.41 1.32 7.75
CA VAL A 56 3.74 2.62 7.92
C VAL A 56 4.62 3.77 7.45
N SER A 57 4.05 4.74 6.74
CA SER A 57 4.79 5.87 6.18
C SER A 57 5.22 6.90 7.23
N ASN A 58 4.42 7.09 8.28
CA ASN A 58 4.70 8.02 9.35
C ASN A 58 4.11 7.51 10.69
N GLN A 59 4.99 7.26 11.67
CA GLN A 59 4.59 6.76 13.01
C GLN A 59 4.01 7.85 13.92
N LYS A 60 4.12 9.14 13.55
CA LYS A 60 3.67 10.24 14.42
C LYS A 60 2.15 10.40 14.49
N ASN A 61 1.41 9.92 13.50
CA ASN A 61 -0.07 9.93 13.47
C ASN A 61 -0.57 8.55 13.05
N PRO A 62 -0.63 7.57 13.98
CA PRO A 62 -1.16 6.25 13.66
C PRO A 62 -2.63 6.36 13.28
N SER A 63 -2.96 5.91 12.07
CA SER A 63 -4.33 5.83 11.58
C SER A 63 -4.82 4.39 11.70
N SER A 64 -6.09 4.21 12.02
CA SER A 64 -6.71 2.89 12.00
C SER A 64 -7.28 2.59 10.61
N PRO A 65 -7.29 1.32 10.15
CA PRO A 65 -8.08 0.93 8.98
C PRO A 65 -9.58 1.27 9.10
N SER A 66 -10.08 1.57 10.30
CA SER A 66 -11.48 1.95 10.56
C SER A 66 -11.73 3.47 10.62
N ASP A 67 -10.71 4.30 10.40
CA ASP A 67 -10.91 5.75 10.38
C ASP A 67 -11.71 6.17 9.15
N LYS A 68 -12.61 7.15 9.30
CA LYS A 68 -13.53 7.58 8.24
C LYS A 68 -12.83 8.09 6.98
N ASP A 69 -11.63 8.66 7.15
CA ASP A 69 -10.85 9.27 6.09
C ASP A 69 -9.78 8.32 5.54
N VAL A 70 -9.85 7.04 5.91
CA VAL A 70 -8.95 5.98 5.44
C VAL A 70 -9.70 5.08 4.46
N THR A 71 -9.13 4.93 3.27
CA THR A 71 -9.57 3.94 2.30
C THR A 71 -8.65 2.74 2.35
N ALA A 72 -9.23 1.54 2.47
CA ALA A 72 -8.51 0.29 2.50
C ALA A 72 -8.61 -0.41 1.13
N PHE A 73 -7.48 -0.85 0.61
CA PHE A 73 -7.36 -1.62 -0.63
C PHE A 73 -6.84 -3.01 -0.30
N GLU A 74 -7.54 -4.04 -0.76
CA GLU A 74 -7.19 -5.42 -0.44
C GLU A 74 -5.90 -5.85 -1.13
N ILE A 75 -5.03 -6.50 -0.36
CA ILE A 75 -3.82 -7.14 -0.88
C ILE A 75 -4.07 -8.66 -0.87
N PRO A 76 -4.27 -9.29 -2.04
CA PRO A 76 -4.46 -10.73 -2.14
C PRO A 76 -3.19 -11.47 -1.73
N SER A 77 -3.33 -12.73 -1.30
CA SER A 77 -2.19 -13.65 -1.16
C SER A 77 -2.41 -14.84 -2.09
N PRO A 78 -1.41 -15.24 -2.90
CA PRO A 78 -1.53 -16.40 -3.79
C PRO A 78 -1.74 -17.70 -3.02
N SER A 79 -1.30 -17.75 -1.76
CA SER A 79 -1.38 -18.92 -0.90
C SER A 79 -2.72 -19.05 -0.15
N ARG A 80 -3.57 -18.01 -0.16
CA ARG A 80 -4.82 -17.97 0.61
C ARG A 80 -6.01 -17.52 -0.25
N LYS A 81 -7.21 -18.06 0.03
CA LYS A 81 -8.46 -17.64 -0.64
C LYS A 81 -8.96 -16.24 -0.20
N ALA A 82 -8.45 -15.72 0.91
CA ALA A 82 -8.82 -14.43 1.48
C ALA A 82 -7.61 -13.48 1.45
N PRO A 83 -7.83 -12.16 1.37
CA PRO A 83 -6.73 -11.19 1.39
C PRO A 83 -5.90 -11.36 2.67
N ALA A 84 -4.58 -11.32 2.53
CA ALA A 84 -3.65 -11.47 3.65
C ALA A 84 -3.41 -10.12 4.35
N ALA A 85 -3.51 -9.03 3.60
CA ALA A 85 -3.26 -7.69 4.09
C ALA A 85 -4.18 -6.66 3.40
N VAL A 86 -4.18 -5.44 3.92
CA VAL A 86 -4.84 -4.29 3.32
C VAL A 86 -3.87 -3.10 3.30
N LEU A 87 -3.84 -2.39 2.17
CA LEU A 87 -3.19 -1.08 2.04
C LEU A 87 -4.18 -0.02 2.50
N CYS A 88 -3.86 0.66 3.59
CA CYS A 88 -4.64 1.77 4.14
C CYS A 88 -4.03 3.09 3.69
N VAL A 89 -4.85 3.95 3.10
CA VAL A 89 -4.44 5.29 2.66
C VAL A 89 -5.38 6.32 3.27
N ARG A 90 -4.84 7.23 4.07
CA ARG A 90 -5.54 8.44 4.52
C ARG A 90 -5.31 9.54 3.50
N HIS A 91 -6.39 10.17 3.06
CA HIS A 91 -6.37 11.22 2.05
C HIS A 91 -7.12 12.47 2.51
N LEU A 92 -6.66 13.64 2.04
CA LEU A 92 -7.28 14.94 2.33
C LEU A 92 -8.57 15.17 1.54
N GLU A 93 -8.69 14.52 0.39
CA GLU A 93 -9.74 14.76 -0.59
C GLU A 93 -10.27 13.44 -1.16
N PRO A 94 -11.56 13.36 -1.51
CA PRO A 94 -12.14 12.15 -2.09
C PRO A 94 -11.35 11.66 -3.31
N LEU A 95 -10.96 10.40 -3.28
CA LEU A 95 -10.21 9.79 -4.37
C LEU A 95 -11.06 9.69 -5.64
N SER A 96 -10.48 10.07 -6.77
CA SER A 96 -11.08 9.80 -8.07
C SER A 96 -11.14 8.31 -8.36
N HIS A 97 -12.10 7.86 -9.17
CA HIS A 97 -12.20 6.44 -9.58
C HIS A 97 -10.90 5.92 -10.22
N GLY A 98 -10.24 6.73 -11.04
CA GLY A 98 -8.96 6.37 -11.66
C GLY A 98 -7.86 6.12 -10.62
N THR A 99 -7.74 7.02 -9.65
CA THR A 99 -6.77 6.90 -8.55
C THR A 99 -7.05 5.66 -7.67
N GLN A 100 -8.33 5.38 -7.38
CA GLN A 100 -8.71 4.19 -6.64
C GLN A 100 -8.30 2.90 -7.39
N GLN A 101 -8.51 2.88 -8.72
CA GLN A 101 -8.15 1.75 -9.55
C GLN A 101 -6.62 1.55 -9.62
N GLU A 102 -5.86 2.64 -9.71
CA GLU A 102 -4.41 2.64 -9.66
C GLU A 102 -3.87 2.07 -8.33
N LEU A 103 -4.38 2.55 -7.19
CA LEU A 103 -4.00 2.04 -5.86
C LEU A 103 -4.40 0.58 -5.66
N THR A 104 -5.56 0.18 -6.18
CA THR A 104 -6.01 -1.22 -6.17
C THR A 104 -5.05 -2.11 -6.95
N THR A 105 -4.61 -1.65 -8.14
CA THR A 105 -3.67 -2.38 -8.99
C THR A 105 -2.30 -2.51 -8.30
N LEU A 106 -1.86 -1.44 -7.63
CA LEU A 106 -0.64 -1.46 -6.82
C LEU A 106 -0.77 -2.43 -5.64
N ALA A 107 -1.89 -2.43 -4.92
CA ALA A 107 -2.14 -3.36 -3.81
C ALA A 107 -2.14 -4.82 -4.29
N GLN A 108 -2.72 -5.10 -5.46
CA GLN A 108 -2.69 -6.43 -6.07
C GLN A 108 -1.27 -6.87 -6.43
N ALA A 109 -0.45 -5.98 -7.01
CA ALA A 109 0.94 -6.27 -7.36
C ALA A 109 1.82 -6.54 -6.13
N LEU A 110 1.56 -5.86 -5.00
CA LEU A 110 2.24 -6.16 -3.73
C LEU A 110 1.93 -7.58 -3.24
N GLY A 111 0.71 -8.07 -3.53
CA GLY A 111 0.20 -9.38 -3.15
C GLY A 111 0.84 -10.58 -3.84
N GLU A 112 1.56 -10.39 -4.95
CA GLU A 112 2.17 -11.50 -5.69
C GLU A 112 3.33 -12.16 -4.92
N GLY A 113 3.95 -11.44 -3.97
CA GLY A 113 4.85 -12.02 -2.98
C GLY A 113 4.05 -12.48 -1.76
N ASP A 114 4.31 -13.68 -1.24
CA ASP A 114 3.59 -14.16 -0.06
C ASP A 114 3.87 -13.24 1.15
N LEU A 115 2.84 -12.50 1.58
CA LEU A 115 2.96 -11.39 2.52
C LEU A 115 2.71 -11.76 3.99
N CYS A 116 2.05 -12.90 4.22
CA CYS A 116 1.69 -13.52 5.50
C CYS A 116 1.10 -14.93 5.20
#